data_AF-A0A5R9DV75-F1
#
_entry.id   AF-A0A5R9DV75-F1
#
_cell.length_a   1.000
_cell.length_b   1.000
_cell.length_c   1.000
_cell.angle_alpha   90.00
_cell.angle_beta   90.00
_cell.angle_gamma   90.00
#
_symmetry.space_group_name_H-M   'P 1'
#
loop_
_entity.id
_entity.type
_entity.pdbx_description
1 polymer ?
#
loop_
_entity_poly.entity_id
_entity_poly.type
_entity_poly.pdbx_seq_one_letter_code
_entity_poly.pdbx_strand_id
1 'polypeptide(L)'
;MNLYPESLAQYFINALIFLACYFAVIIIHELIHGLFFKVFSETGKVTFGFKNGMAYATNPGSKYTWWQFLIIVLAPCVFISSVLFILYQFTWINTLFFIAMGSMHFAGCVGDLWYALLIMKYGNKYYEDTEVGISIWTKD
;
A
#
# COMPACT_ATOMS: atom_id res chain seq x y z
N MET A 1 -12.90 32.44 6.87
CA MET A 1 -14.17 31.90 7.41
C MET A 1 -15.20 32.02 6.30
N ASN A 2 -15.77 30.90 5.83
CA ASN A 2 -16.77 30.97 4.76
C ASN A 2 -18.07 31.55 5.33
N LEU A 3 -18.61 32.58 4.68
CA LEU A 3 -19.83 33.28 5.11
C LEU A 3 -21.12 32.51 4.78
N TYR A 4 -21.01 31.40 4.06
CA TYR A 4 -22.08 30.47 3.74
C TYR A 4 -21.63 29.04 4.10
N PRO A 5 -22.46 28.25 4.80
CA PRO A 5 -22.20 26.83 4.97
C PRO A 5 -22.33 26.11 3.62
N GLU A 6 -21.59 25.02 3.43
CA GLU A 6 -21.74 24.22 2.21
C GLU A 6 -23.12 23.54 2.15
N SER A 7 -23.64 23.34 0.93
CA SER A 7 -24.91 22.65 0.76
C SER A 7 -24.77 21.16 1.04
N LEU A 8 -25.86 20.49 1.41
CA LEU A 8 -25.88 19.03 1.58
C LEU A 8 -25.37 18.30 0.31
N ALA A 9 -25.69 18.82 -0.87
CA ALA A 9 -25.19 18.29 -2.14
C ALA A 9 -23.66 18.44 -2.28
N GLN A 10 -23.06 19.55 -1.83
CA GLN A 10 -21.61 19.73 -1.85
C GLN A 10 -20.91 18.77 -0.89
N TYR A 11 -21.46 18.53 0.31
CA TYR A 11 -20.93 17.51 1.23
C TYR A 11 -20.96 16.10 0.60
N PHE A 12 -22.04 15.74 -0.11
CA PHE A 12 -22.09 14.48 -0.86
C PHE A 12 -21.06 14.41 -2.00
N ILE A 13 -20.88 15.49 -2.76
CA ILE A 13 -19.85 15.57 -3.82
C ILE A 13 -18.45 15.41 -3.23
N ASN A 14 -18.13 16.11 -2.14
CA ASN A 14 -16.84 16.03 -1.44
C ASN A 14 -16.58 14.60 -0.94
N ALA A 15 -17.60 13.90 -0.42
CA ALA A 15 -17.50 12.51 0.02
C ALA A 15 -17.26 11.52 -1.13
N LEU A 16 -17.93 11.71 -2.28
CA LEU A 16 -17.71 10.90 -3.48
C LEU A 16 -16.31 11.11 -4.06
N ILE A 17 -15.81 12.35 -4.08
CA ILE A 17 -14.44 12.66 -4.49
C ILE A 17 -13.43 12.01 -3.54
N PHE A 18 -13.62 12.12 -2.22
CA PHE A 18 -12.77 11.46 -1.23
C PHE A 18 -12.73 9.93 -1.43
N LEU A 19 -13.89 9.30 -1.66
CA LEU A 19 -13.98 7.86 -1.90
C LEU A 19 -13.27 7.44 -3.20
N ALA A 20 -13.42 8.22 -4.28
CA ALA A 20 -12.70 7.98 -5.53
C ALA A 20 -11.16 8.13 -5.36
N CYS A 21 -10.71 9.15 -4.62
CA CYS A 21 -9.31 9.31 -4.27
C CYS A 21 -8.79 8.15 -3.39
N TYR A 22 -9.60 7.65 -2.46
CA TYR A 22 -9.22 6.51 -1.63
C TYR A 22 -9.03 5.23 -2.46
N PHE A 23 -9.96 4.91 -3.37
CA PHE A 23 -9.77 3.77 -4.29
C PHE A 23 -8.54 3.95 -5.20
N ALA A 24 -8.26 5.18 -5.67
CA ALA A 24 -7.04 5.45 -6.42
C ALA A 24 -5.77 5.23 -5.58
N VAL A 25 -5.77 5.61 -4.30
CA VAL A 25 -4.67 5.34 -3.36
C VAL A 25 -4.46 3.84 -3.13
N ILE A 26 -5.52 3.05 -2.98
CA ILE A 26 -5.43 1.59 -2.85
C ILE A 26 -4.89 0.94 -4.14
N ILE A 27 -5.33 1.40 -5.32
CA ILE A 27 -4.78 0.92 -6.60
C ILE A 27 -3.28 1.26 -6.72
N ILE A 28 -2.86 2.46 -6.32
CA ILE A 28 -1.45 2.86 -6.32
C ILE A 28 -0.63 2.04 -5.32
N HIS A 29 -1.18 1.70 -4.15
CA HIS A 29 -0.55 0.88 -3.13
C HIS A 29 -0.18 -0.51 -3.68
N GLU A 30 -1.13 -1.22 -4.28
CA GLU A 30 -0.93 -2.54 -4.88
C GLU A 30 -0.02 -2.49 -6.13
N LEU A 31 -0.06 -1.41 -6.91
CA LEU A 31 0.88 -1.18 -8.01
C LEU A 31 2.33 -0.97 -7.52
N ILE A 32 2.53 -0.36 -6.35
CA ILE A 32 3.87 -0.22 -5.76
C ILE A 32 4.39 -1.57 -5.28
N HIS A 33 3.59 -2.39 -4.58
CA HIS A 33 3.98 -3.78 -4.28
C HIS A 33 4.38 -4.52 -5.55
N GLY A 34 3.51 -4.51 -6.58
CA GLY A 34 3.74 -5.19 -7.85
C GLY A 34 4.99 -4.72 -8.60
N LEU A 35 5.33 -3.43 -8.50
CA LEU A 35 6.58 -2.89 -9.03
C LEU A 35 7.79 -3.49 -8.30
N PHE A 36 7.80 -3.53 -6.97
CA PHE A 36 8.93 -4.07 -6.21
C PHE A 36 9.04 -5.60 -6.31
N PHE A 37 7.92 -6.33 -6.33
CA PHE A 37 7.90 -7.75 -6.69
C PHE A 37 8.55 -7.98 -8.06
N LYS A 38 8.22 -7.15 -9.07
CA LYS A 38 8.82 -7.26 -10.41
C LYS A 38 10.32 -7.00 -10.40
N VAL A 39 10.75 -5.91 -9.74
CA VAL A 39 12.15 -5.47 -9.65
C VAL A 39 13.04 -6.51 -8.96
N PHE A 40 12.53 -7.23 -7.96
CA PHE A 40 13.32 -8.25 -7.25
C PHE A 40 13.09 -9.69 -7.72
N SER A 41 12.16 -9.94 -8.64
CA SER A 41 11.89 -11.30 -9.12
C SER A 41 12.96 -11.80 -10.11
N GLU A 42 13.50 -12.99 -9.84
CA GLU A 42 14.48 -13.66 -10.72
C GLU A 42 13.85 -14.08 -12.07
N THR A 43 12.53 -14.26 -12.11
CA THR A 43 11.77 -14.73 -13.28
C THR A 43 11.12 -13.61 -14.09
N GLY A 44 11.05 -12.38 -13.57
CA GLY A 44 10.45 -11.20 -14.22
C GLY A 44 8.93 -11.20 -14.43
N LYS A 45 8.22 -12.29 -14.07
CA LYS A 45 6.79 -12.51 -14.36
C LYS A 45 5.88 -12.16 -13.17
N VAL A 46 5.51 -10.89 -13.02
CA VAL A 46 4.44 -10.50 -12.08
C VAL A 46 3.06 -10.66 -12.71
N THR A 47 2.18 -11.36 -12.00
CA THR A 47 0.74 -11.45 -12.27
C THR A 47 -0.01 -10.46 -11.39
N PHE A 48 -0.81 -9.59 -12.01
CA PHE A 48 -1.76 -8.71 -11.33
C PHE A 48 -3.15 -9.34 -11.35
N GLY A 49 -3.87 -9.29 -10.24
CA GLY A 49 -5.19 -9.88 -10.09
C GLY A 49 -6.07 -9.13 -9.08
N PHE A 50 -7.29 -9.62 -8.89
CA PHE A 50 -8.24 -9.11 -7.90
C PHE A 50 -8.95 -10.28 -7.22
N LYS A 51 -8.86 -10.37 -5.89
CA LYS A 51 -9.40 -11.49 -5.10
C LYS A 51 -9.89 -10.98 -3.74
N ASN A 52 -11.07 -11.43 -3.31
CA ASN A 52 -11.69 -11.08 -2.02
C ASN A 52 -11.85 -9.56 -1.76
N GLY A 53 -11.88 -8.72 -2.79
CA GLY A 53 -11.96 -7.25 -2.67
C GLY A 53 -10.59 -6.53 -2.66
N MET A 54 -9.49 -7.27 -2.60
CA MET A 54 -8.13 -6.74 -2.75
C MET A 54 -7.68 -6.87 -4.20
N ALA A 55 -7.08 -5.82 -4.76
CA ALA A 55 -6.14 -6.02 -5.86
C ALA A 55 -4.87 -6.67 -5.27
N TYR A 56 -4.16 -7.46 -6.07
CA TYR A 56 -2.88 -8.04 -5.65
C TYR A 56 -1.95 -8.17 -6.83
N ALA A 57 -0.65 -8.09 -6.56
CA ALA A 57 0.40 -8.23 -7.56
C ALA A 57 1.46 -9.18 -7.03
N THR A 58 1.52 -10.39 -7.58
CA THR A 58 2.33 -11.49 -7.03
C THR A 58 3.11 -12.21 -8.13
N ASN A 59 4.06 -13.07 -7.75
CA ASN A 59 4.84 -13.91 -8.65
C ASN A 59 5.05 -15.28 -7.96
N PRO A 60 4.07 -16.19 -8.06
CA PRO A 60 4.06 -17.44 -7.30
C PRO A 60 5.27 -18.32 -7.61
N GLY A 61 5.89 -18.91 -6.59
CA GLY A 61 7.15 -19.66 -6.72
C GLY A 61 8.42 -18.80 -6.69
N SER A 62 8.32 -17.46 -6.68
CA SER A 62 9.49 -16.58 -6.53
C SER A 62 9.83 -16.35 -5.06
N LYS A 63 11.07 -16.66 -4.69
CA LYS A 63 11.58 -16.55 -3.31
C LYS A 63 12.48 -15.32 -3.17
N TYR A 64 12.11 -14.42 -2.27
CA TYR A 64 12.82 -13.16 -2.02
C TYR A 64 13.67 -13.28 -0.75
N THR A 65 14.84 -12.64 -0.71
CA THR A 65 15.57 -12.45 0.55
C THR A 65 14.77 -11.55 1.49
N TRP A 66 14.98 -11.70 2.80
CA TRP A 66 14.35 -10.87 3.84
C TRP A 66 14.32 -9.38 3.52
N TRP A 67 15.42 -8.75 3.08
CA TRP A 67 15.44 -7.31 2.83
C TRP A 67 14.78 -6.93 1.50
N GLN A 68 14.78 -7.80 0.48
CA GLN A 68 13.94 -7.58 -0.71
C GLN A 68 12.45 -7.59 -0.33
N PHE A 69 12.01 -8.61 0.42
CA PHE A 69 10.62 -8.73 0.86
C PHE A 69 10.21 -7.60 1.83
N LEU A 70 11.13 -7.17 2.71
CA LEU A 70 10.92 -6.02 3.61
C LEU A 70 10.74 -4.71 2.83
N ILE A 71 11.49 -4.50 1.74
CA ILE A 71 11.28 -3.36 0.84
C ILE A 71 9.94 -3.50 0.11
N ILE A 72 9.59 -4.69 -0.40
CA ILE A 72 8.32 -4.92 -1.10
C ILE A 72 7.12 -4.54 -0.23
N VAL A 73 7.08 -5.01 1.02
CA VAL A 73 5.94 -4.73 1.91
C VAL A 73 5.94 -3.28 2.43
N LEU A 74 7.09 -2.72 2.81
CA LEU A 74 7.12 -1.35 3.37
C LEU A 74 7.02 -0.25 2.32
N ALA A 75 7.30 -0.52 1.04
CA ALA A 75 7.36 0.50 0.00
C ALA A 75 6.08 1.34 -0.14
N PRO A 76 4.86 0.78 -0.25
CA PRO A 76 3.66 1.60 -0.42
C PRO A 76 3.41 2.54 0.75
N CYS A 77 3.56 2.02 1.99
CA CYS A 77 3.42 2.79 3.22
C CYS A 77 4.38 3.99 3.25
N VAL A 78 5.65 3.78 2.90
CA VAL A 78 6.66 4.86 2.86
C VAL A 78 6.39 5.86 1.73
N PHE A 79 6.17 5.39 0.49
CA PHE A 79 6.03 6.27 -0.67
C PHE A 79 4.73 7.09 -0.62
N ILE A 80 3.59 6.47 -0.35
CA ILE A 80 2.29 7.17 -0.34
C ILE A 80 2.20 8.13 0.85
N SER A 81 2.65 7.74 2.05
CA SER A 81 2.70 8.65 3.20
C SER A 81 3.60 9.85 2.94
N SER A 82 4.76 9.65 2.28
CA SER A 82 5.65 10.74 1.88
C SER A 82 5.00 11.68 0.86
N VAL A 83 4.30 11.14 -0.15
CA VAL A 83 3.57 11.94 -1.13
C VAL A 83 2.45 12.73 -0.47
N LEU A 84 1.63 12.11 0.39
CA LEU A 84 0.57 12.81 1.13
C LEU A 84 1.13 13.94 2.01
N PHE A 85 2.24 13.71 2.69
CA PHE A 85 2.91 14.73 3.51
C PHE A 85 3.45 15.90 2.66
N ILE A 86 4.06 15.60 1.51
CA ILE A 86 4.53 16.63 0.55
C ILE A 86 3.36 17.45 0.01
N LEU A 87 2.27 16.81 -0.43
CA LEU A 87 1.05 17.48 -0.92
C LEU A 87 0.45 18.40 0.16
N TYR A 88 0.46 17.98 1.42
CA TYR A 88 0.01 18.80 2.54
C TYR A 88 0.96 19.99 2.81
N GLN A 89 2.27 19.77 2.80
CA GLN A 89 3.27 20.82 3.05
C GLN A 89 3.29 21.91 1.96
N PHE A 90 2.97 21.57 0.72
CA PHE A 90 2.75 22.54 -0.37
C PHE A 90 1.32 23.10 -0.42
N THR A 91 0.46 22.76 0.55
CA THR A 91 -0.96 23.18 0.65
C THR A 91 -1.86 22.76 -0.51
N TRP A 92 -1.47 21.75 -1.30
CA TRP A 92 -2.27 21.21 -2.41
C TRP A 92 -3.44 20.36 -1.92
N ILE A 93 -3.37 19.87 -0.67
CA ILE A 93 -4.49 19.25 0.05
C ILE A 93 -4.70 19.94 1.40
N ASN A 94 -5.94 19.98 1.87
CA ASN A 94 -6.27 20.56 3.17
C ASN A 94 -6.02 19.56 4.33
N THR A 95 -5.93 20.08 5.56
CA THR A 95 -5.62 19.30 6.76
C THR A 95 -6.61 18.15 7.03
N LEU A 96 -7.91 18.33 6.76
CA LEU A 96 -8.90 17.28 6.98
C LEU A 96 -8.73 16.13 5.97
N PHE A 97 -8.48 16.46 4.69
CA PHE A 97 -8.17 15.46 3.67
C PHE A 97 -6.87 14.73 3.98
N PHE A 98 -5.82 15.44 4.38
CA PHE A 98 -4.53 14.84 4.76
C PHE A 98 -4.68 13.85 5.93
N ILE A 99 -5.37 14.25 7.01
CA ILE A 99 -5.60 13.36 8.16
C ILE A 99 -6.46 12.16 7.74
N ALA A 100 -7.61 12.39 7.11
CA ALA A 100 -8.54 11.30 6.76
C ALA A 100 -7.93 10.31 5.76
N MET A 101 -7.29 10.80 4.70
CA MET A 101 -6.65 9.95 3.69
C MET A 101 -5.40 9.25 4.25
N GLY A 102 -4.60 9.95 5.06
CA GLY A 102 -3.43 9.38 5.73
C GLY A 102 -3.79 8.26 6.70
N SER A 103 -4.81 8.47 7.55
CA SER A 103 -5.31 7.42 8.46
C SER A 103 -5.88 6.21 7.71
N MET A 104 -6.66 6.43 6.63
CA MET A 104 -7.23 5.34 5.82
C MET A 104 -6.13 4.56 5.08
N HIS A 105 -5.14 5.24 4.50
CA HIS A 105 -3.99 4.60 3.86
C HIS A 105 -3.15 3.78 4.87
N PHE A 106 -2.82 4.37 6.02
CA PHE A 106 -2.01 3.70 7.04
C PHE A 106 -2.74 2.50 7.69
N ALA A 107 -4.08 2.56 7.78
CA ALA A 107 -4.91 1.43 8.18
C ALA A 107 -4.85 0.26 7.17
N GLY A 108 -4.76 0.56 5.86
CA GLY A 108 -4.48 -0.46 4.83
C GLY A 108 -3.11 -1.14 5.03
N CYS A 109 -2.09 -0.34 5.35
CA CYS A 109 -0.71 -0.80 5.55
C CYS A 109 -0.48 -1.67 6.81
N VAL A 110 -1.52 -1.98 7.60
CA VAL A 110 -1.40 -2.82 8.79
C VAL A 110 -0.95 -4.25 8.44
N GLY A 111 -1.34 -4.76 7.27
CA GLY A 111 -0.83 -6.04 6.74
C GLY A 111 0.68 -6.01 6.48
N ASP A 112 1.18 -4.95 5.84
CA ASP A 112 2.60 -4.74 5.54
C ASP A 112 3.45 -4.69 6.79
N LEU A 113 2.99 -3.93 7.79
CA LEU A 113 3.68 -3.77 9.07
C LEU A 113 3.71 -5.09 9.84
N TRP A 114 2.65 -5.90 9.76
CA TRP A 114 2.64 -7.26 10.31
C TRP A 114 3.64 -8.17 9.59
N TYR A 115 3.68 -8.18 8.25
CA TYR A 115 4.67 -8.93 7.50
C TYR A 115 6.11 -8.46 7.78
N ALA A 116 6.35 -7.15 7.88
CA ALA A 116 7.64 -6.59 8.27
C ALA A 116 8.08 -7.10 9.66
N LEU A 117 7.18 -7.15 10.64
CA LEU A 117 7.46 -7.72 11.97
C LEU A 117 7.77 -9.22 11.89
N LEU A 118 7.09 -9.99 11.03
CA LEU A 118 7.42 -11.41 10.82
C LEU A 118 8.80 -11.59 10.16
N ILE A 119 9.17 -10.77 9.17
CA ILE A 119 10.50 -10.79 8.55
C ILE A 119 11.59 -10.49 9.60
N MET A 120 11.40 -9.45 10.40
CA MET A 120 12.35 -9.07 11.46
C MET A 120 12.46 -10.14 12.56
N LYS A 121 11.37 -10.88 12.84
CA LYS A 121 11.34 -12.00 13.80
C LYS A 121 12.06 -13.25 13.27
N TYR A 122 11.88 -13.59 11.99
CA TYR A 122 12.42 -14.83 11.41
C TYR A 122 13.76 -14.67 10.69
N GLY A 123 14.20 -13.44 10.45
CA GLY A 123 15.57 -13.09 10.06
C GLY A 123 15.99 -13.57 8.68
N ASN A 124 17.23 -14.06 8.56
CA ASN A 124 17.93 -14.35 7.30
C ASN A 124 17.41 -15.60 6.57
N LYS A 125 16.15 -15.55 6.14
CA LYS A 125 15.42 -16.59 5.42
C LYS A 125 15.04 -16.14 4.01
N TYR A 126 14.39 -17.02 3.26
CA TYR A 126 13.65 -16.67 2.06
C TYR A 126 12.16 -16.54 2.36
N TYR A 127 11.51 -15.59 1.72
CA TYR A 127 10.10 -15.25 1.91
C TYR A 127 9.40 -15.27 0.55
N GLU A 128 8.20 -15.81 0.53
CA GLU A 128 7.39 -15.96 -0.67
C GLU A 128 5.98 -15.45 -0.36
N ASP A 129 5.42 -14.65 -1.27
CA ASP A 129 4.03 -14.21 -1.22
C ASP A 129 3.13 -15.27 -1.86
N THR A 130 1.98 -15.52 -1.25
CA THR A 130 1.02 -16.53 -1.71
C THR A 130 -0.42 -16.03 -1.53
N GLU A 131 -1.38 -16.65 -2.22
CA GLU A 131 -2.80 -16.27 -2.16
C GLU A 131 -3.48 -16.41 -0.77
N VAL A 132 -2.74 -16.86 0.25
CA VAL A 132 -3.20 -17.02 1.64
C VAL A 132 -2.26 -16.36 2.68
N GLY A 133 -1.26 -15.60 2.24
CA GLY A 133 -0.25 -14.95 3.09
C GLY A 133 1.18 -15.38 2.78
N ILE A 134 2.10 -15.24 3.73
CA ILE A 134 3.53 -15.47 3.49
C ILE A 134 3.99 -16.91 3.79
N SER A 135 4.79 -17.48 2.90
CA SER A 135 5.57 -18.70 3.14
C SER A 135 7.02 -18.35 3.50
N ILE A 136 7.58 -19.03 4.50
CA ILE A 136 8.92 -18.74 5.05
C ILE A 136 9.79 -19.99 4.93
N TRP A 137 10.85 -19.89 4.12
CA TRP A 137 11.72 -21.00 3.75
C TRP A 137 13.10 -20.90 4.42
N THR A 138 13.74 -22.04 4.66
CA THR A 138 15.15 -22.11 5.06
C THR A 138 16.08 -21.63 3.94
N LYS A 139 17.33 -21.34 4.33
CA LYS A 139 18.46 -21.26 3.40
C LYS A 139 19.27 -22.52 3.65
N ASP A 140 19.08 -23.49 2.77
CA ASP A 140 19.75 -24.80 2.80
C ASP A 140 21.17 -24.68 2.17
#